data_AF-A0A9E5M336-F1
#
_entry.id   AF-A0A9E5M336-F1
#
_cell.length_a   1.000
_cell.length_b   1.000
_cell.length_c   1.000
_cell.angle_alpha   90.00
_cell.angle_beta   90.00
_cell.angle_gamma   90.00
#
_symmetry.space_group_name_H-M   'P 1'
#
loop_
_entity.id
_entity.type
_entity.pdbx_description
1 polymer ?
#
loop_
_entity_poly.entity_id
_entity_poly.type
_entity_poly.pdbx_seq_one_letter_code
_entity_poly.pdbx_strand_id
1 'polypeptide(L)' 'MSRVCELTGKRPTVGNRVSHANNKKRRRFLPNLHTQRFW' A
#
# COMPACT_ATOMS: atom_id res chain seq x y z
N MET A 1 -12.44 7.75 0.31
CA MET A 1 -12.08 6.73 -0.70
C MET A 1 -11.31 5.60 -0.04
N SER A 2 -11.83 4.38 -0.17
CA SER A 2 -11.11 3.16 0.21
C SER A 2 -9.87 3.04 -0.68
N ARG A 3 -8.65 2.93 -0.12
CA ARG A 3 -7.41 2.69 -0.90
C ARG A 3 -7.34 1.24 -1.37
N VAL A 4 -8.36 0.79 -2.09
CA VAL A 4 -8.51 -0.56 -2.63
C VAL A 4 -8.61 -0.44 -4.15
N CYS A 5 -7.87 -1.27 -4.88
CA CYS A 5 -8.05 -1.35 -6.33
C CYS A 5 -9.38 -2.04 -6.63
N GLU A 6 -10.29 -1.38 -7.34
CA GLU A 6 -11.60 -1.94 -7.71
C GLU A 6 -11.47 -3.11 -8.69
N LEU A 7 -10.47 -3.08 -9.58
CA LEU A 7 -10.24 -4.12 -10.59
C LEU A 7 -9.49 -5.34 -10.03
N THR A 8 -8.43 -5.11 -9.25
CA THR A 8 -7.53 -6.19 -8.79
C THR A 8 -7.72 -6.54 -7.31
N GLY A 9 -8.58 -5.84 -6.60
CA GLY A 9 -8.81 -6.04 -5.16
C GLY A 9 -7.60 -5.72 -4.28
N LYS A 10 -6.50 -5.16 -4.82
CA LYS A 10 -5.28 -4.86 -4.06
C LYS A 10 -5.58 -3.92 -2.89
N ARG A 11 -5.18 -4.33 -1.68
CA ARG A 11 -5.41 -3.60 -0.42
C ARG A 11 -4.08 -3.13 0.19
N PRO A 12 -4.12 -2.14 1.10
CA PRO A 12 -2.95 -1.76 1.87
C PRO A 12 -2.48 -2.90 2.76
N THR A 13 -1.18 -3.19 2.72
CA THR A 13 -0.56 -4.22 3.58
C THR A 13 0.18 -3.56 4.73
N VAL A 14 0.24 -4.19 5.90
CA VAL A 14 0.99 -3.71 7.06
C VAL A 14 2.33 -4.43 7.14
N GLY A 15 3.41 -3.71 7.46
CA GLY A 15 4.71 -4.32 7.75
C GLY A 15 5.64 -3.38 8.52
N ASN A 16 6.94 -3.65 8.45
CA ASN A 16 7.96 -2.88 9.17
C ASN A 16 8.95 -2.26 8.18
N ARG A 17 9.38 -1.03 8.44
CA ARG A 17 10.63 -0.48 7.91
C ARG A 17 11.74 -0.93 8.85
N VAL A 18 12.71 -1.67 8.31
CA VAL A 18 13.89 -2.15 9.03
C VAL A 18 15.07 -1.27 8.62
N SER A 19 15.82 -0.73 9.59
CA SER A 19 17.07 -0.01 9.32
C SER A 19 18.26 -0.97 9.18
N HIS A 20 19.42 -0.47 8.74
CA HIS A 20 20.66 -1.26 8.76
C HIS A 20 21.03 -1.77 10.16
N ALA A 21 20.66 -1.04 11.21
CA ALA A 21 20.80 -1.47 12.60
C ALA A 21 19.65 -2.39 13.08
N ASN A 22 18.82 -2.92 12.18
CA ASN A 22 17.65 -3.76 12.47
C ASN A 22 16.55 -3.12 13.35
N ASN A 23 16.49 -1.79 13.42
CA ASN A 23 15.40 -1.11 14.12
C ASN A 23 14.10 -1.21 13.31
N LYS A 24 13.05 -1.80 13.90
CA LYS A 24 11.77 -2.05 13.23
C LYS A 24 10.75 -0.99 13.60
N LYS A 25 10.28 -0.20 12.61
CA LYS A 25 9.15 0.74 12.75
C LYS A 25 7.96 0.28 11.91
N ARG A 26 6.75 0.25 12.49
CA ARG A 26 5.51 -0.15 11.79
C ARG A 26 5.19 0.85 10.67
N ARG A 27 4.83 0.35 9.48
CA ARG A 27 4.42 1.15 8.32
C ARG A 27 3.30 0.43 7.55
N ARG A 28 2.46 1.22 6.89
CA ARG A 28 1.50 0.73 5.88
C ARG A 28 2.10 0.87 4.47
N PHE A 29 2.03 -0.21 3.69
CA PHE A 29 2.34 -0.23 2.26
C PHE A 29 1.05 0.05 1.50
N LEU A 30 1.00 1.20 0.82
CA LEU A 30 -0.16 1.62 0.06
C LEU A 30 -0.01 1.18 -1.40
N PRO A 31 -1.07 0.63 -2.03
CA PRO A 31 -1.05 0.40 -3.47
C PRO A 31 -0.99 1.74 -4.22
N ASN A 32 -0.24 1.77 -5.34
CA ASN A 32 -0.15 2.93 -6.22
C ASN A 32 -1.39 2.98 -7.13
N LEU A 33 -2.53 3.41 -6.56
CA LEU A 33 -3.81 3.49 -7.26
C LEU A 33 -3.86 4.77 -8.10
N HIS A 34 -4.06 4.62 -9.41
CA HIS A 34 -4.30 5.72 -10.33
C HIS A 34 -5.74 5.69 -10.77
N THR A 35 -6.42 6.83 -10.69
CA THR A 35 -7.79 6.99 -11.20
C THR A 35 -7.73 7.13 -12.72
N GLN A 36 -8.25 6.14 -13.43
CA GLN A 36 -8.40 6.16 -14.88
C GLN A 36 -9.90 6.07 -15.21
N ARG A 37 -10.35 6.87 -16.18
CA ARG A 37 -11.73 6.82 -16.68
C ARG A 37 -11.74 5.89 -17.89
N PHE A 38 -12.42 4.76 -17.76
CA PHE A 38 -12.69 3.88 -18.89
C PHE A 38 -13.89 4.45 -19.65
N TRP A 39 -13.80 4.47 -20.98
CA TRP A 39 -14.81 5.00 -21.89
C TRP A 39 -15.80 3.91 -22.30
#